data_AF-A0A9X3CJY2-F1
#
_entry.id   AF-A0A9X3CJY2-F1
#
_cell.length_a   1.000
_cell.length_b   1.000
_cell.length_c   1.000
_cell.angle_alpha   90.00
_cell.angle_beta   90.00
_cell.angle_gamma   90.00
#
_symmetry.space_group_name_H-M   'P 1'
#
loop_
_entity.id
_entity.type
_entity.pdbx_description
1 polymer ?
#
loop_
_entity_poly.entity_id
_entity_poly.type
_entity_poly.pdbx_seq_one_letter_code
_entity_poly.pdbx_strand_id
1 'polypeptide(L)'
;MNVDAVQLASNFASLDVQPFELRYNQKLTNITSQTSAISKVKTALQQLDDKIYDFTKAGAGLTQTATTTSSDEYVTLSVSSGVDDIDLDVFAKQMAETHQVVVDAKSTDPNDVMASAGTFSVTQDGVTTDLNIMDADSDASGDVTYSEFVTYFNDQFDDSIQATLVKSQGAMKVLFASDNEGANASFTLSADAASGWDGDIALASAAPIKTAQDAILAIGGEHGTELTSTTNQFESLMEGVDLTVVKANSTGDDATNLRIGDDLGATMDALKEFVDSYNNAVSEIASLTATGGEDAVRGVLASDSTIRNISYQLGNVIRADYGGTRLFELGIEIDRDGKLSLDRTAFEQAAETIDIEEIFTGEEGVFASFTSKLDSYIDFSSGSLNRRIDTLDDEKSRINDALSVLDSRYETYYNRYLSQFTQLNSLGSQLDSVSGLFTV
;
A
#
# COMPACT_ATOMS: atom_id res chain seq x y z
N MET A 1 -17.05 79.59 -11.55
CA MET A 1 -16.64 78.30 -12.19
C MET A 1 -16.80 77.19 -11.16
N ASN A 2 -17.64 76.19 -11.39
CA ASN A 2 -17.92 75.12 -10.41
C ASN A 2 -17.21 73.84 -10.85
N VAL A 3 -16.20 73.40 -10.09
CA VAL A 3 -15.36 72.25 -10.43
C VAL A 3 -15.90 71.01 -9.71
N ASP A 4 -15.81 69.84 -10.34
CA ASP A 4 -16.16 68.57 -9.67
C ASP A 4 -15.09 68.24 -8.60
N ALA A 5 -15.34 68.71 -7.38
CA ALA A 5 -14.41 68.59 -6.26
C ALA A 5 -14.15 67.13 -5.85
N VAL A 6 -15.13 66.24 -6.06
CA VAL A 6 -15.01 64.81 -5.74
C VAL A 6 -14.08 64.14 -6.75
N GLN A 7 -14.34 64.34 -8.04
CA GLN A 7 -13.53 63.75 -9.10
C GLN A 7 -12.07 64.25 -9.06
N LEU A 8 -11.87 65.55 -8.84
CA LEU A 8 -10.52 66.10 -8.75
C LEU A 8 -9.78 65.62 -7.50
N ALA A 9 -10.46 65.55 -6.35
CA ALA A 9 -9.85 65.03 -5.12
C ALA A 9 -9.38 63.58 -5.28
N SER A 10 -10.20 62.74 -5.91
CA SER A 10 -9.85 61.35 -6.20
C SER A 10 -8.68 61.22 -7.18
N ASN A 11 -8.67 62.02 -8.26
CA ASN A 11 -7.58 62.00 -9.23
C ASN A 11 -6.23 62.37 -8.59
N PHE A 12 -6.19 63.47 -7.83
CA PHE A 12 -4.96 63.92 -7.18
C PHE A 12 -4.50 62.97 -6.06
N ALA A 13 -5.42 62.45 -5.25
CA ALA A 13 -5.08 61.46 -4.24
C ALA A 13 -4.53 60.17 -4.86
N SER A 14 -5.10 59.72 -5.98
CA SER A 14 -4.64 58.53 -6.73
C SER A 14 -3.23 58.72 -7.26
N LEU A 15 -2.94 59.87 -7.89
CA LEU A 15 -1.61 60.18 -8.42
C LEU A 15 -0.52 60.17 -7.34
N ASP A 16 -0.85 60.63 -6.12
CA ASP A 16 0.10 60.67 -5.01
C ASP A 16 0.47 59.27 -4.48
N VAL A 17 -0.43 58.28 -4.59
CA VAL A 17 -0.22 56.91 -4.07
C VAL A 17 0.17 55.89 -5.15
N GLN A 18 -0.23 56.12 -6.40
CA GLN A 18 -0.02 55.21 -7.54
C GLN A 18 1.40 54.65 -7.69
N PRO A 19 2.50 55.42 -7.60
CA PRO A 19 3.84 54.84 -7.78
C PRO A 19 4.22 53.85 -6.68
N PHE A 20 3.71 54.03 -5.45
CA PHE A 20 3.94 53.10 -4.35
C PHE A 20 3.08 51.84 -4.51
N GLU A 21 1.81 52.02 -4.90
CA GLU A 21 0.89 50.93 -5.15
C GLU A 21 1.40 50.00 -6.26
N LEU A 22 1.83 50.56 -7.40
CA LEU A 22 2.42 49.80 -8.50
C LEU A 22 3.63 48.99 -8.04
N ARG A 23 4.52 49.60 -7.24
CA ARG A 23 5.71 48.91 -6.71
C ARG A 23 5.34 47.77 -5.77
N TYR A 24 4.38 47.97 -4.87
CA TYR A 24 3.95 46.92 -3.94
C TYR A 24 3.25 45.78 -4.67
N ASN A 25 2.38 46.09 -5.63
CA ASN A 25 1.72 45.08 -6.45
C ASN A 25 2.73 44.26 -7.27
N GLN A 26 3.73 44.91 -7.89
CA GLN A 26 4.82 44.19 -8.58
C GLN A 26 5.60 43.26 -7.65
N LYS A 27 5.93 43.71 -6.43
CA LYS A 27 6.58 42.85 -5.43
C LYS A 27 5.69 41.68 -5.03
N LEU A 28 4.40 41.92 -4.79
CA LEU A 28 3.43 40.90 -4.42
C LEU A 28 3.30 39.83 -5.51
N THR A 29 3.25 40.25 -6.78
CA THR A 29 3.26 39.32 -7.93
C THR A 29 4.54 38.49 -7.94
N ASN A 30 5.71 39.13 -7.81
CA ASN A 30 7.00 38.42 -7.83
C ASN A 30 7.11 37.41 -6.69
N ILE A 31 6.79 37.80 -5.45
CA ILE A 31 6.82 36.92 -4.28
C ILE A 31 5.83 35.77 -4.45
N THR A 32 4.60 36.05 -4.87
CA THR A 32 3.58 35.01 -5.08
C THR A 32 4.01 33.99 -6.14
N SER A 33 4.61 34.46 -7.25
CA SER A 33 5.17 33.58 -8.27
C SER A 33 6.36 32.77 -7.73
N GLN A 34 7.25 33.38 -6.94
CA GLN A 34 8.39 32.69 -6.33
C GLN A 34 7.95 31.62 -5.32
N THR A 35 7.02 31.95 -4.42
CA THR A 35 6.44 30.99 -3.46
C THR A 35 5.82 29.82 -4.21
N SER A 36 5.00 30.11 -5.24
CA SER A 36 4.37 29.06 -6.05
C SER A 36 5.40 28.17 -6.76
N ALA A 37 6.47 28.75 -7.31
CA ALA A 37 7.54 28.01 -7.96
C ALA A 37 8.33 27.14 -6.98
N ILE A 38 8.67 27.66 -5.80
CA ILE A 38 9.38 26.89 -4.76
C ILE A 38 8.49 25.75 -4.25
N SER A 39 7.19 25.98 -4.08
CA SER A 39 6.23 24.92 -3.72
C SER A 39 6.19 23.82 -4.77
N LYS A 40 6.24 24.15 -6.07
CA LYS A 40 6.33 23.13 -7.14
C LYS A 40 7.60 22.30 -7.06
N VAL A 41 8.76 22.94 -6.83
CA VAL A 41 10.02 22.22 -6.60
C VAL A 41 9.88 21.29 -5.40
N LYS A 42 9.36 21.80 -4.27
CA LYS A 42 9.14 21.00 -3.06
C LYS A 42 8.26 19.78 -3.37
N THR A 43 7.14 19.97 -4.05
CA THR A 43 6.23 18.87 -4.41
C THR A 43 6.92 17.84 -5.30
N ALA A 44 7.70 18.26 -6.30
CA ALA A 44 8.43 17.33 -7.16
C ALA A 44 9.50 16.53 -6.40
N LEU A 45 10.18 17.15 -5.42
CA LEU A 45 11.12 16.47 -4.53
C LEU A 45 10.42 15.51 -3.55
N GLN A 46 9.24 15.88 -3.06
CA GLN A 46 8.41 15.00 -2.23
C GLN A 46 7.94 13.77 -3.02
N GLN A 47 7.53 13.93 -4.28
CA GLN A 47 7.16 12.80 -5.13
C GLN A 47 8.33 11.85 -5.40
N LEU A 48 9.56 12.38 -5.48
CA LEU A 48 10.76 11.54 -5.55
C LEU A 48 11.00 10.79 -4.24
N ASP A 49 10.87 11.47 -3.10
CA ASP A 49 11.04 10.85 -1.78
C ASP A 49 9.98 9.77 -1.51
N ASP A 50 8.71 10.05 -1.81
CA ASP A 50 7.61 9.09 -1.72
C ASP A 50 7.87 7.86 -2.59
N LYS A 51 8.41 8.08 -3.81
CA LYS A 51 8.73 6.98 -4.73
C LYS A 51 9.90 6.13 -4.22
N ILE A 52 10.87 6.75 -3.56
CA ILE A 52 11.96 6.02 -2.90
C ILE A 52 11.40 5.21 -1.72
N TYR A 53 10.52 5.81 -0.91
CA TYR A 53 9.91 5.14 0.24
C TYR A 53 9.10 3.89 -0.13
N ASP A 54 8.52 3.85 -1.33
CA ASP A 54 7.85 2.65 -1.83
C ASP A 54 8.76 1.42 -1.91
N PHE A 55 10.07 1.62 -2.09
CA PHE A 55 11.07 0.55 -2.14
C PHE A 55 11.73 0.29 -0.79
N THR A 56 11.76 1.26 0.12
CA THR A 56 12.50 1.15 1.40
C THR A 56 11.63 0.92 2.63
N LYS A 57 10.31 0.95 2.50
CA LYS A 57 9.39 0.63 3.62
C LYS A 57 9.53 -0.83 4.03
N ALA A 58 9.21 -1.13 5.30
CA ALA A 58 9.35 -2.48 5.84
C ALA A 58 8.59 -3.52 4.99
N GLY A 59 9.30 -4.58 4.56
CA GLY A 59 8.77 -5.64 3.70
C GLY A 59 8.71 -5.30 2.20
N ALA A 60 9.14 -4.10 1.80
CA ALA A 60 9.37 -3.77 0.39
C ALA A 60 10.85 -3.95 0.02
N GLY A 61 11.11 -3.97 -1.28
CA GLY A 61 12.44 -3.99 -1.87
C GLY A 61 12.39 -3.45 -3.30
N LEU A 62 13.55 -3.18 -3.88
CA LEU A 62 13.65 -2.81 -5.29
C LEU A 62 13.56 -4.06 -6.17
N THR A 63 14.25 -5.12 -5.76
CA THR A 63 14.33 -6.40 -6.46
C THR A 63 12.99 -7.10 -6.40
N GLN A 64 12.47 -7.45 -7.57
CA GLN A 64 11.22 -8.16 -7.73
C GLN A 64 11.50 -9.66 -7.85
N THR A 65 10.66 -10.50 -7.26
CA THR A 65 10.82 -11.95 -7.31
C THR A 65 9.87 -12.54 -8.34
N ALA A 66 10.39 -13.37 -9.25
CA ALA A 66 9.61 -14.24 -10.12
C ALA A 66 9.52 -15.63 -9.51
N THR A 67 8.34 -16.24 -9.62
CA THR A 67 8.13 -17.64 -9.31
C THR A 67 7.68 -18.38 -10.55
N THR A 68 8.30 -19.51 -10.81
CA THR A 68 7.90 -20.42 -11.88
C THR A 68 7.75 -21.82 -11.32
N THR A 69 6.69 -22.49 -11.75
CA THR A 69 6.44 -23.90 -11.46
C THR A 69 6.30 -24.64 -12.79
N SER A 70 6.88 -25.83 -12.90
CA SER A 70 6.65 -26.67 -14.08
C SER A 70 5.22 -27.19 -14.16
N SER A 71 4.48 -27.20 -13.04
CA SER A 71 3.05 -27.56 -12.97
C SER A 71 2.39 -27.00 -11.70
N ASP A 72 1.29 -26.28 -11.87
CA ASP A 72 0.43 -25.81 -10.78
C ASP A 72 -0.64 -26.84 -10.37
N GLU A 73 -0.70 -27.99 -11.04
CA GLU A 73 -1.70 -29.04 -10.78
C GLU A 73 -1.48 -29.72 -9.41
N TYR A 74 -0.23 -29.89 -9.02
CA TYR A 74 0.15 -30.64 -7.83
C TYR A 74 0.49 -29.74 -6.65
N VAL A 75 1.14 -28.62 -6.93
CA VAL A 75 1.70 -27.73 -5.92
C VAL A 75 1.59 -26.27 -6.39
N THR A 76 1.25 -25.39 -5.46
CA THR A 76 1.36 -23.94 -5.63
C THR A 76 2.31 -23.36 -4.60
N LEU A 77 2.87 -22.18 -4.92
CA LEU A 77 3.92 -21.53 -4.18
C LEU A 77 3.51 -20.10 -3.82
N SER A 78 3.80 -19.70 -2.59
CA SER A 78 3.71 -18.32 -2.12
C SER A 78 5.06 -17.90 -1.57
N VAL A 79 5.55 -16.73 -1.99
CA VAL A 79 6.90 -16.26 -1.68
C VAL A 79 6.83 -14.82 -1.22
N SER A 80 7.52 -14.49 -0.12
CA SER A 80 7.70 -13.11 0.33
C SER A 80 8.78 -12.40 -0.49
N SER A 81 8.86 -11.07 -0.37
CA SER A 81 9.98 -10.31 -0.92
C SER A 81 11.31 -10.73 -0.29
N GLY A 82 12.40 -10.60 -1.05
CA GLY A 82 13.77 -10.81 -0.56
C GLY A 82 14.16 -12.27 -0.31
N VAL A 83 13.49 -13.22 -0.94
CA VAL A 83 13.87 -14.64 -0.90
C VAL A 83 14.98 -14.90 -1.91
N ASP A 84 16.04 -15.58 -1.46
CA ASP A 84 17.17 -16.00 -2.29
C ASP A 84 16.72 -16.88 -3.48
N ASP A 85 17.53 -16.89 -4.54
CA ASP A 85 17.36 -17.80 -5.67
C ASP A 85 17.25 -19.26 -5.22
N ILE A 86 16.14 -19.90 -5.55
CA ILE A 86 15.85 -21.29 -5.23
C ILE A 86 15.47 -22.02 -6.51
N ASP A 87 16.08 -23.17 -6.76
CA ASP A 87 15.69 -24.10 -7.82
C ASP A 87 15.65 -25.51 -7.22
N LEU A 88 14.45 -26.08 -7.10
CA LEU A 88 14.26 -27.37 -6.46
C LEU A 88 13.10 -28.14 -7.10
N ASP A 89 13.19 -29.46 -7.03
CA ASP A 89 12.11 -30.36 -7.44
C ASP A 89 11.30 -30.80 -6.22
N VAL A 90 9.98 -30.65 -6.28
CA VAL A 90 9.05 -31.17 -5.28
C VAL A 90 8.17 -32.28 -5.84
N PHE A 91 7.79 -33.19 -4.97
CA PHE A 91 6.88 -34.28 -5.29
C PHE A 91 5.84 -34.42 -4.17
N ALA A 92 4.58 -34.15 -4.47
CA ALA A 92 3.48 -34.28 -3.52
C ALA A 92 3.09 -35.76 -3.42
N LYS A 93 3.53 -36.45 -2.36
CA LYS A 93 3.26 -37.89 -2.18
C LYS A 93 1.86 -38.14 -1.65
N GLN A 94 1.37 -37.25 -0.79
CA GLN A 94 0.13 -37.43 -0.06
C GLN A 94 -0.47 -36.07 0.30
N MET A 95 -1.80 -35.98 0.28
CA MET A 95 -2.54 -34.84 0.81
C MET A 95 -2.97 -35.11 2.24
N ALA A 96 -3.08 -34.03 3.02
CA ALA A 96 -3.76 -34.08 4.29
C ALA A 96 -5.25 -34.30 4.03
N GLU A 97 -5.86 -35.22 4.78
CA GLU A 97 -7.24 -35.63 4.60
C GLU A 97 -8.00 -35.57 5.93
N THR A 98 -9.30 -35.28 5.85
CA THR A 98 -10.24 -35.40 6.98
C THR A 98 -10.67 -36.86 7.22
N HIS A 99 -11.14 -37.17 8.42
CA HIS A 99 -11.68 -38.47 8.78
C HIS A 99 -13.19 -38.47 8.58
N GLN A 100 -13.75 -39.51 7.93
CA GLN A 100 -15.19 -39.60 7.70
C GLN A 100 -15.71 -41.01 7.93
N VAL A 101 -16.79 -41.12 8.70
CA VAL A 101 -17.50 -42.37 9.01
C VAL A 101 -18.97 -42.19 8.66
N VAL A 102 -19.55 -43.16 7.96
CA VAL A 102 -20.98 -43.14 7.63
C VAL A 102 -21.70 -44.33 8.25
N VAL A 103 -22.84 -44.05 8.87
CA VAL A 103 -23.65 -45.06 9.55
C VAL A 103 -25.04 -45.06 8.92
N ASP A 104 -25.56 -46.25 8.60
CA ASP A 104 -26.91 -46.40 8.09
C ASP A 104 -27.94 -46.14 9.20
N ALA A 105 -28.80 -45.15 8.98
CA ALA A 105 -29.92 -44.93 9.87
C ALA A 105 -31.01 -45.97 9.61
N LYS A 106 -31.69 -46.40 10.67
CA LYS A 106 -32.85 -47.32 10.60
C LYS A 106 -34.15 -46.55 10.31
N SER A 107 -34.07 -45.47 9.53
CA SER A 107 -35.15 -44.51 9.28
C SER A 107 -35.05 -43.84 7.90
N THR A 108 -36.11 -43.13 7.51
CA THR A 108 -36.18 -42.29 6.31
C THR A 108 -36.55 -40.82 6.59
N ASP A 109 -36.85 -40.47 7.85
CA ASP A 109 -37.27 -39.13 8.32
C ASP A 109 -36.40 -38.65 9.51
N PRO A 110 -35.88 -37.41 9.51
CA PRO A 110 -35.04 -36.91 10.60
C PRO A 110 -35.71 -36.89 11.98
N ASN A 111 -37.04 -36.88 12.01
CA ASN A 111 -37.83 -36.80 13.24
C ASN A 111 -38.29 -38.18 13.75
N ASP A 112 -37.89 -39.27 13.07
CA ASP A 112 -38.11 -40.60 13.62
C ASP A 112 -37.19 -40.84 14.83
N VAL A 113 -37.62 -41.72 15.72
CA VAL A 113 -36.85 -42.13 16.90
C VAL A 113 -35.55 -42.82 16.47
N MET A 114 -34.41 -42.30 16.93
CA MET A 114 -33.09 -42.91 16.81
C MET A 114 -32.85 -43.93 17.94
N ALA A 115 -33.08 -43.52 19.19
CA ALA A 115 -32.87 -44.32 20.40
C ALA A 115 -33.66 -43.74 21.58
N SER A 116 -33.89 -44.56 22.61
CA SER A 116 -34.62 -44.20 23.85
C SER A 116 -33.77 -44.32 25.12
N ALA A 117 -32.48 -44.67 24.97
CA ALA A 117 -31.48 -44.79 26.03
C ALA A 117 -30.10 -45.04 25.40
N GLY A 118 -29.04 -45.01 26.22
CA GLY A 118 -27.71 -45.51 25.86
C GLY A 118 -26.65 -44.43 25.75
N THR A 119 -25.41 -44.89 25.57
CA THR A 119 -24.21 -44.06 25.49
C THR A 119 -23.61 -44.15 24.10
N PHE A 120 -23.22 -43.00 23.55
CA PHE A 120 -22.43 -42.87 22.33
C PHE A 120 -21.07 -42.29 22.69
N SER A 121 -19.98 -42.91 22.26
CA SER A 121 -18.63 -42.47 22.60
C SER A 121 -17.84 -42.15 21.35
N VAL A 122 -17.06 -41.07 21.42
CA VAL A 122 -16.07 -40.72 20.41
C VAL A 122 -14.71 -40.76 21.06
N THR A 123 -13.76 -41.46 20.43
CA THR A 123 -12.36 -41.43 20.84
C THR A 123 -11.55 -40.72 19.77
N GLN A 124 -10.91 -39.61 20.13
CA GLN A 124 -10.01 -38.84 19.28
C GLN A 124 -8.72 -38.58 20.06
N ASP A 125 -7.57 -38.78 19.42
CA ASP A 125 -6.24 -38.63 20.05
C ASP A 125 -6.10 -39.37 21.41
N GLY A 126 -6.70 -40.57 21.51
CA GLY A 126 -6.68 -41.39 22.73
C GLY A 126 -7.56 -40.89 23.89
N VAL A 127 -8.29 -39.78 23.71
CA VAL A 127 -9.28 -39.27 24.66
C VAL A 127 -10.66 -39.73 24.24
N THR A 128 -11.38 -40.40 25.16
CA THR A 128 -12.76 -40.84 24.94
C THR A 128 -13.72 -39.86 25.60
N THR A 129 -14.65 -39.32 24.81
CA THR A 129 -15.78 -38.51 25.25
C THR A 129 -17.05 -39.36 25.16
N ASP A 130 -17.69 -39.58 26.30
CA ASP A 130 -18.95 -40.30 26.40
C ASP A 130 -20.12 -39.32 26.39
N LEU A 131 -21.06 -39.54 25.46
CA LEU A 131 -22.31 -38.82 25.34
C LEU A 131 -23.47 -39.70 25.82
N ASN A 132 -24.21 -39.24 26.81
CA ASN A 132 -25.48 -39.86 27.15
C ASN A 132 -26.52 -39.42 26.10
N ILE A 133 -27.05 -40.37 25.32
CA ILE A 133 -27.95 -40.06 24.20
C ILE A 133 -29.19 -39.30 24.69
N MET A 134 -29.71 -39.63 25.88
CA MET A 134 -30.90 -38.98 26.44
C MET A 134 -30.73 -37.50 26.77
N ASP A 135 -29.49 -37.00 26.86
CA ASP A 135 -29.26 -35.57 27.05
C ASP A 135 -29.62 -34.76 25.79
N ALA A 136 -29.81 -35.42 24.64
CA ALA A 136 -30.30 -34.83 23.40
C ALA A 136 -31.84 -34.70 23.33
N ASP A 137 -32.60 -35.32 24.25
CA ASP A 137 -34.08 -35.26 24.28
C ASP A 137 -34.54 -33.85 24.68
N SER A 138 -34.72 -33.01 23.67
CA SER A 138 -34.97 -31.58 23.85
C SER A 138 -36.45 -31.27 24.13
N ASP A 139 -37.35 -32.13 23.67
CA ASP A 139 -38.79 -32.01 23.85
C ASP A 139 -39.33 -32.79 25.06
N ALA A 140 -38.46 -33.53 25.75
CA ALA A 140 -38.75 -34.38 26.90
C ALA A 140 -39.80 -35.46 26.59
N SER A 141 -39.80 -35.99 25.36
CA SER A 141 -40.70 -37.06 24.92
C SER A 141 -40.33 -38.42 25.49
N GLY A 142 -39.09 -38.59 25.98
CA GLY A 142 -38.54 -39.86 26.42
C GLY A 142 -37.88 -40.68 25.32
N ASP A 143 -37.84 -40.15 24.09
CA ASP A 143 -37.19 -40.71 22.91
C ASP A 143 -36.34 -39.63 22.25
N VAL A 144 -35.22 -39.99 21.64
CA VAL A 144 -34.33 -39.06 20.93
C VAL A 144 -34.47 -39.28 19.44
N THR A 145 -34.79 -38.22 18.69
CA THR A 145 -34.82 -38.26 17.22
C THR A 145 -33.43 -38.14 16.60
N TYR A 146 -33.29 -38.52 15.33
CA TYR A 146 -32.02 -38.33 14.60
C TYR A 146 -31.59 -36.86 14.55
N SER A 147 -32.54 -35.94 14.37
CA SER A 147 -32.23 -34.51 14.29
C SER A 147 -31.74 -33.95 15.62
N GLU A 148 -32.33 -34.41 16.72
CA GLU A 148 -31.93 -34.03 18.07
C GLU A 148 -30.53 -34.56 18.40
N PHE A 149 -30.27 -35.85 18.12
CA PHE A 149 -28.95 -36.42 18.35
C PHE A 149 -27.86 -35.71 17.55
N VAL A 150 -28.09 -35.43 16.27
CA VAL A 150 -27.10 -34.73 15.43
C VAL A 150 -26.83 -33.31 15.94
N THR A 151 -27.88 -32.59 16.36
CA THR A 151 -27.75 -31.24 16.93
C THR A 151 -26.93 -31.29 18.22
N TYR A 152 -27.33 -32.17 19.14
CA TYR A 152 -26.62 -32.37 20.41
C TYR A 152 -25.16 -32.80 20.19
N PHE A 153 -24.90 -33.72 19.27
CA PHE A 153 -23.55 -34.17 18.92
C PHE A 153 -22.68 -32.99 18.50
N ASN A 154 -23.16 -32.17 17.56
CA ASN A 154 -22.40 -31.00 17.07
C ASN A 154 -22.12 -30.00 18.18
N ASP A 155 -23.07 -29.78 19.09
CA ASP A 155 -22.89 -28.90 20.26
C ASP A 155 -21.82 -29.44 21.25
N GLN A 156 -21.68 -30.77 21.38
CA GLN A 156 -20.70 -31.37 22.30
C GLN A 156 -19.27 -31.37 21.74
N PHE A 157 -19.10 -31.36 20.43
CA PHE A 157 -17.78 -31.44 19.78
C PHE A 157 -17.26 -30.09 19.27
N ASP A 158 -18.00 -28.99 19.44
CA ASP A 158 -17.57 -27.61 19.11
C ASP A 158 -16.87 -27.54 17.74
N ASP A 159 -17.54 -28.09 16.73
CA ASP A 159 -17.08 -28.25 15.35
C ASP A 159 -15.89 -29.18 15.10
N SER A 160 -15.16 -29.67 16.11
CA SER A 160 -14.02 -30.59 15.89
C SER A 160 -14.40 -31.86 15.11
N ILE A 161 -15.62 -32.35 15.34
CA ILE A 161 -16.28 -33.43 14.60
C ILE A 161 -17.73 -33.03 14.38
N GLN A 162 -18.20 -33.09 13.15
CA GLN A 162 -19.57 -32.77 12.77
C GLN A 162 -20.33 -34.02 12.32
N ALA A 163 -21.54 -34.16 12.82
CA ALA A 163 -22.54 -35.09 12.36
C ALA A 163 -23.52 -34.39 11.39
N THR A 164 -23.92 -35.08 10.33
CA THR A 164 -24.89 -34.60 9.34
C THR A 164 -25.77 -35.73 8.85
N LEU A 165 -27.07 -35.46 8.69
CA LEU A 165 -28.01 -36.41 8.10
C LEU A 165 -28.00 -36.31 6.57
N VAL A 166 -27.80 -37.44 5.91
CA VAL A 166 -27.76 -37.54 4.44
C VAL A 166 -28.80 -38.54 3.98
N LYS A 167 -29.55 -38.21 2.91
CA LYS A 167 -30.51 -39.13 2.30
C LYS A 167 -29.91 -39.76 1.04
N SER A 168 -29.87 -41.09 1.00
CA SER A 168 -29.36 -41.87 -0.14
C SER A 168 -30.39 -42.91 -0.56
N GLN A 169 -30.89 -42.81 -1.80
CA GLN A 169 -31.82 -43.78 -2.40
C GLN A 169 -33.08 -44.06 -1.54
N GLY A 170 -33.55 -43.05 -0.81
CA GLY A 170 -34.73 -43.14 0.06
C GLY A 170 -34.43 -43.53 1.52
N ALA A 171 -33.25 -44.08 1.82
CA ALA A 171 -32.78 -44.34 3.18
C ALA A 171 -31.97 -43.17 3.74
N MET A 172 -31.98 -43.01 5.07
CA MET A 172 -31.16 -42.01 5.76
C MET A 172 -29.82 -42.61 6.22
N LYS A 173 -28.79 -41.77 6.29
CA LYS A 173 -27.47 -42.08 6.85
C LYS A 173 -27.03 -40.92 7.74
N VAL A 174 -26.23 -41.21 8.76
CA VAL A 174 -25.53 -40.20 9.55
C VAL A 174 -24.07 -40.22 9.11
N LEU A 175 -23.59 -39.09 8.60
CA LEU A 175 -22.19 -38.86 8.27
C LEU A 175 -21.54 -38.12 9.43
N PHE A 176 -20.47 -38.69 9.97
CA PHE A 176 -19.58 -38.04 10.93
C PHE A 176 -18.30 -37.66 10.19
N ALA A 177 -17.86 -36.41 10.28
CA ALA A 177 -16.66 -35.90 9.63
C ALA A 177 -15.84 -35.05 10.60
N SER A 178 -14.51 -35.19 10.57
CA SER A 178 -13.64 -34.23 11.25
C SER A 178 -13.60 -32.92 10.47
N ASP A 179 -13.56 -31.80 11.18
CA ASP A 179 -13.40 -30.48 10.56
C ASP A 179 -11.93 -30.21 10.19
N ASN A 180 -11.00 -30.74 10.99
CA ASN A 180 -9.58 -30.68 10.72
C ASN A 180 -9.11 -31.83 9.80
N GLU A 181 -8.05 -31.55 9.04
CA GLU A 181 -7.25 -32.53 8.29
C GLU A 181 -6.10 -33.06 9.15
N GLY A 182 -5.38 -34.07 8.63
CA GLY A 182 -4.17 -34.60 9.26
C GLY A 182 -4.44 -35.84 10.11
N ALA A 183 -3.43 -36.67 10.34
CA ALA A 183 -3.55 -37.95 11.04
C ALA A 183 -4.21 -37.82 12.43
N ASN A 184 -3.98 -36.70 13.12
CA ASN A 184 -4.56 -36.41 14.43
C ASN A 184 -6.08 -36.14 14.39
N ALA A 185 -6.65 -35.84 13.22
CA ALA A 185 -8.08 -35.69 13.05
C ALA A 185 -8.84 -37.03 13.03
N SER A 186 -8.14 -38.16 13.05
CA SER A 186 -8.74 -39.49 13.13
C SER A 186 -9.52 -39.68 14.43
N PHE A 187 -10.72 -40.23 14.32
CA PHE A 187 -11.56 -40.59 15.46
C PHE A 187 -12.17 -41.97 15.29
N THR A 188 -12.55 -42.60 16.39
CA THR A 188 -13.34 -43.84 16.38
C THR A 188 -14.65 -43.62 17.12
N LEU A 189 -15.72 -44.22 16.60
CA LEU A 189 -17.06 -44.15 17.18
C LEU A 189 -17.40 -45.49 17.83
N SER A 190 -18.08 -45.45 18.97
CA SER A 190 -18.68 -46.62 19.60
C SER A 190 -20.01 -46.26 20.24
N ALA A 191 -20.90 -47.25 20.40
CA ALA A 191 -22.13 -47.09 21.15
C ALA A 191 -22.40 -48.34 21.98
N ASP A 192 -23.13 -48.19 23.09
CA ASP A 192 -23.52 -49.33 23.91
C ASP A 192 -24.76 -50.05 23.36
N ALA A 193 -25.04 -51.25 23.87
CA ALA A 193 -26.19 -52.04 23.41
C ALA A 193 -27.55 -51.38 23.71
N ALA A 194 -27.63 -50.47 24.70
CA ALA A 194 -28.86 -49.76 25.04
C ALA A 194 -29.24 -48.71 23.98
N SER A 195 -28.25 -48.19 23.25
CA SER A 195 -28.48 -47.32 22.09
C SER A 195 -29.22 -48.02 20.94
N GLY A 196 -29.08 -49.34 20.81
CA GLY A 196 -29.55 -50.10 19.64
C GLY A 196 -28.70 -49.92 18.38
N TRP A 197 -27.52 -49.31 18.52
CA TRP A 197 -26.59 -48.95 17.45
C TRP A 197 -25.17 -49.52 17.61
N ASP A 198 -24.91 -50.26 18.68
CA ASP A 198 -23.59 -50.83 19.01
C ASP A 198 -22.92 -51.55 17.84
N GLY A 199 -23.63 -52.45 17.16
CA GLY A 199 -23.12 -53.21 16.03
C GLY A 199 -22.90 -52.35 14.78
N ASP A 200 -23.83 -51.46 14.46
CA ASP A 200 -23.80 -50.63 13.25
C ASP A 200 -22.68 -49.58 13.34
N ILE A 201 -22.51 -48.96 14.51
CA ILE A 201 -21.43 -48.01 14.79
C ILE A 201 -20.07 -48.69 14.79
N ALA A 202 -19.93 -49.86 15.44
CA ALA A 202 -18.66 -50.57 15.47
C ALA A 202 -18.20 -50.98 14.05
N LEU A 203 -19.13 -51.42 13.19
CA LEU A 203 -18.84 -51.76 11.80
C LEU A 203 -18.44 -50.51 10.99
N ALA A 204 -19.18 -49.42 11.11
CA ALA A 204 -18.88 -48.17 10.42
C ALA A 204 -17.53 -47.58 10.86
N SER A 205 -17.24 -47.58 12.17
CA SER A 205 -15.98 -47.07 12.70
C SER A 205 -14.77 -47.93 12.32
N ALA A 206 -14.95 -49.22 12.06
CA ALA A 206 -13.89 -50.11 11.58
C ALA A 206 -13.59 -49.95 10.08
N ALA A 207 -14.51 -49.33 9.33
CA ALA A 207 -14.40 -49.13 7.88
C ALA A 207 -14.82 -47.69 7.49
N PRO A 208 -14.03 -46.67 7.88
CA PRO A 208 -14.30 -45.29 7.52
C PRO A 208 -14.31 -45.12 5.99
N ILE A 209 -15.13 -44.18 5.50
CA ILE A 209 -15.19 -43.86 4.05
C ILE A 209 -13.98 -43.04 3.60
N LYS A 210 -13.37 -42.32 4.54
CA LYS A 210 -12.16 -41.52 4.35
C LYS A 210 -11.36 -41.56 5.65
N THR A 211 -10.08 -41.88 5.58
CA THR A 211 -9.21 -41.92 6.76
C THR A 211 -8.38 -40.66 6.79
N ALA A 212 -8.38 -39.97 7.93
CA ALA A 212 -7.50 -38.83 8.11
C ALA A 212 -6.02 -39.25 8.06
N GLN A 213 -5.23 -38.44 7.38
CA GLN A 213 -3.80 -38.65 7.19
C GLN A 213 -3.13 -37.29 6.98
N ASP A 214 -1.83 -37.21 7.24
CA ASP A 214 -1.04 -36.00 7.03
C ASP A 214 -0.68 -35.79 5.55
N ALA A 215 -0.43 -34.55 5.15
CA ALA A 215 0.20 -34.27 3.88
C ALA A 215 1.67 -34.70 3.91
N ILE A 216 2.18 -35.24 2.81
CA ILE A 216 3.58 -35.61 2.64
C ILE A 216 4.10 -35.01 1.35
N LEU A 217 5.11 -34.16 1.49
CA LEU A 217 5.84 -33.53 0.39
C LEU A 217 7.28 -34.04 0.40
N ALA A 218 7.84 -34.40 -0.75
CA ALA A 218 9.25 -34.75 -0.89
C ALA A 218 10.02 -33.68 -1.66
N ILE A 219 11.17 -33.24 -1.12
CA ILE A 219 12.10 -32.30 -1.76
C ILE A 219 13.26 -33.09 -2.39
N GLY A 220 13.54 -32.84 -3.67
CA GLY A 220 14.50 -33.57 -4.48
C GLY A 220 13.86 -34.70 -5.30
N GLY A 221 12.57 -34.59 -5.61
CA GLY A 221 11.79 -35.57 -6.38
C GLY A 221 11.17 -36.69 -5.54
N GLU A 222 10.65 -37.74 -6.21
CA GLU A 222 9.84 -38.82 -5.59
C GLU A 222 10.54 -39.55 -4.42
N HIS A 223 11.87 -39.67 -4.47
CA HIS A 223 12.70 -40.31 -3.44
C HIS A 223 13.51 -39.31 -2.61
N GLY A 224 13.08 -38.05 -2.62
CA GLY A 224 13.70 -36.95 -1.89
C GLY A 224 13.47 -36.99 -0.38
N THR A 225 13.84 -35.91 0.29
CA THR A 225 13.60 -35.72 1.72
C THR A 225 12.13 -35.44 1.97
N GLU A 226 11.48 -36.28 2.77
CA GLU A 226 10.06 -36.14 3.10
C GLU A 226 9.85 -35.11 4.23
N LEU A 227 8.85 -34.28 4.02
CA LEU A 227 8.29 -33.35 4.99
C LEU A 227 6.82 -33.73 5.22
N THR A 228 6.38 -33.62 6.46
CA THR A 228 5.01 -33.97 6.87
C THR A 228 4.33 -32.74 7.47
N SER A 229 3.08 -32.51 7.07
CA SER A 229 2.24 -31.45 7.63
C SER A 229 0.84 -31.99 7.94
N THR A 230 0.22 -31.50 9.01
CA THR A 230 -1.16 -31.87 9.35
C THR A 230 -2.17 -31.24 8.39
N THR A 231 -1.78 -30.22 7.64
CA THR A 231 -2.61 -29.57 6.61
C THR A 231 -1.95 -29.70 5.25
N ASN A 232 -2.70 -29.37 4.20
CA ASN A 232 -2.13 -29.27 2.84
C ASN A 232 -1.20 -28.04 2.65
N GLN A 233 -0.97 -27.23 3.69
CA GLN A 233 -0.06 -26.10 3.67
C GLN A 233 1.23 -26.43 4.43
N PHE A 234 2.36 -26.18 3.76
CA PHE A 234 3.70 -26.27 4.31
C PHE A 234 4.22 -24.84 4.48
N GLU A 235 3.96 -24.27 5.65
CA GLU A 235 4.38 -22.92 6.00
C GLU A 235 5.84 -22.89 6.45
N SER A 236 6.55 -21.80 6.12
CA SER A 236 7.93 -21.55 6.51
C SER A 236 8.88 -22.71 6.19
N LEU A 237 8.65 -23.36 5.04
CA LEU A 237 9.46 -24.47 4.55
C LEU A 237 10.90 -24.02 4.30
N MET A 238 11.03 -22.78 3.82
CA MET A 238 12.23 -21.95 3.88
C MET A 238 11.83 -20.55 4.37
N GLU A 239 12.80 -19.72 4.72
CA GLU A 239 12.54 -18.32 5.08
C GLU A 239 11.81 -17.62 3.93
N GLY A 240 10.58 -17.16 4.18
CA GLY A 240 9.76 -16.49 3.17
C GLY A 240 9.09 -17.38 2.11
N VAL A 241 9.15 -18.71 2.24
CA VAL A 241 8.57 -19.64 1.24
C VAL A 241 7.54 -20.57 1.87
N ASP A 242 6.31 -20.46 1.38
CA ASP A 242 5.19 -21.34 1.73
C ASP A 242 4.75 -22.14 0.50
N LEU A 243 4.39 -23.40 0.72
CA LEU A 243 4.01 -24.32 -0.34
C LEU A 243 2.67 -24.97 -0.01
N THR A 244 1.75 -24.99 -0.97
CA THR A 244 0.45 -25.67 -0.81
C THR A 244 0.36 -26.86 -1.75
N VAL A 245 0.04 -28.04 -1.19
CA VAL A 245 -0.24 -29.24 -1.96
C VAL A 245 -1.69 -29.19 -2.45
N VAL A 246 -1.87 -29.24 -3.76
CA VAL A 246 -3.18 -29.23 -4.41
C VAL A 246 -3.63 -30.64 -4.78
N LYS A 247 -2.69 -31.51 -5.14
CA LYS A 247 -2.95 -32.88 -5.57
C LYS A 247 -1.73 -33.76 -5.32
N ALA A 248 -1.94 -35.01 -4.95
CA ALA A 248 -0.88 -36.00 -4.88
C ALA A 248 -0.47 -36.50 -6.29
N ASN A 249 0.84 -36.60 -6.52
CA ASN A 249 1.45 -37.25 -7.67
C ASN A 249 1.23 -38.77 -7.62
N SER A 250 1.17 -39.40 -8.80
CA SER A 250 1.25 -40.85 -8.93
C SER A 250 2.71 -41.30 -8.97
N THR A 251 2.98 -42.53 -8.51
CA THR A 251 4.32 -43.14 -8.60
C THR A 251 4.82 -43.13 -10.04
N GLY A 252 6.02 -42.59 -10.27
CA GLY A 252 6.63 -42.43 -11.59
C GLY A 252 6.19 -41.19 -12.38
N ASP A 253 5.35 -40.31 -11.82
CA ASP A 253 5.13 -38.97 -12.38
C ASP A 253 6.42 -38.13 -12.28
N ASP A 254 6.56 -37.14 -13.17
CA ASP A 254 7.65 -36.18 -13.07
C ASP A 254 7.43 -35.26 -11.85
N ALA A 255 8.53 -34.92 -11.18
CA ALA A 255 8.48 -33.94 -10.08
C ALA A 255 8.15 -32.54 -10.61
N THR A 256 7.50 -31.74 -9.77
CA THR A 256 7.26 -30.33 -10.06
C THR A 256 8.53 -29.55 -9.74
N ASN A 257 9.17 -28.97 -10.76
CA ASN A 257 10.28 -28.06 -10.57
C ASN A 257 9.74 -26.69 -10.15
N LEU A 258 10.27 -26.16 -9.07
CA LEU A 258 9.98 -24.84 -8.52
C LEU A 258 11.23 -23.99 -8.63
N ARG A 259 11.09 -22.84 -9.27
CA ARG A 259 12.15 -21.86 -9.37
C ARG A 259 11.67 -20.50 -8.88
N ILE A 260 12.35 -20.01 -7.85
CA ILE A 260 12.26 -18.67 -7.30
C ILE A 260 13.54 -17.96 -7.69
N GLY A 261 13.42 -16.74 -8.17
CA GLY A 261 14.59 -15.89 -8.31
C GLY A 261 14.22 -14.50 -8.77
N ASP A 262 15.26 -13.71 -9.03
CA ASP A 262 15.07 -12.31 -9.40
C ASP A 262 14.36 -12.16 -10.76
N ASP A 263 13.26 -11.42 -10.77
CA ASP A 263 12.66 -10.88 -11.97
C ASP A 263 13.40 -9.60 -12.36
N LEU A 264 14.49 -9.76 -13.10
CA LEU A 264 15.27 -8.63 -13.59
C LEU A 264 14.44 -7.69 -14.48
N GLY A 265 13.42 -8.21 -15.17
CA GLY A 265 12.52 -7.40 -16.01
C GLY A 265 11.66 -6.47 -15.16
N ALA A 266 10.97 -7.03 -14.16
CA ALA A 266 10.15 -6.27 -13.23
C ALA A 266 10.99 -5.35 -12.34
N THR A 267 12.19 -5.77 -11.94
CA THR A 267 13.16 -4.93 -11.19
C THR A 267 13.61 -3.74 -12.02
N MET A 268 13.89 -3.95 -13.31
CA MET A 268 14.24 -2.86 -14.22
C MET A 268 13.08 -1.88 -14.40
N ASP A 269 11.84 -2.38 -14.50
CA ASP A 269 10.65 -1.54 -14.60
C ASP A 269 10.45 -0.71 -13.31
N ALA A 270 10.64 -1.30 -12.13
CA ALA A 270 10.63 -0.59 -10.85
C ALA A 270 11.69 0.52 -10.80
N LEU A 271 12.92 0.22 -11.21
CA LEU A 271 14.02 1.18 -11.28
C LEU A 271 13.76 2.29 -12.31
N LYS A 272 13.08 1.98 -13.41
CA LYS A 272 12.64 2.96 -14.40
C LYS A 272 11.67 3.97 -13.78
N GLU A 273 10.75 3.53 -12.93
CA GLU A 273 9.82 4.45 -12.25
C GLU A 273 10.56 5.42 -11.30
N PHE A 274 11.62 4.95 -10.62
CA PHE A 274 12.52 5.82 -9.86
C PHE A 274 13.22 6.85 -10.78
N VAL A 275 13.80 6.39 -11.89
CA VAL A 275 14.46 7.23 -12.89
C VAL A 275 13.52 8.31 -13.43
N ASP A 276 12.27 7.95 -13.73
CA ASP A 276 11.26 8.88 -14.22
C ASP A 276 10.88 9.92 -13.15
N SER A 277 10.71 9.50 -11.89
CA SER A 277 10.45 10.42 -10.77
C SER A 277 11.60 11.42 -10.56
N TYR A 278 12.84 10.92 -10.58
CA TYR A 278 14.05 11.77 -10.50
C TYR A 278 14.10 12.77 -11.66
N ASN A 279 13.85 12.29 -12.88
CA ASN A 279 13.88 13.11 -14.09
C ASN A 279 12.80 14.21 -14.09
N ASN A 280 11.63 13.91 -13.52
CA ASN A 280 10.57 14.89 -13.33
C ASN A 280 11.02 16.00 -12.36
N ALA A 281 11.62 15.64 -11.22
CA ALA A 281 12.15 16.61 -10.27
C ALA A 281 13.24 17.50 -10.87
N VAL A 282 14.22 16.92 -11.58
CA VAL A 282 15.27 17.67 -12.26
C VAL A 282 14.70 18.58 -13.37
N SER A 283 13.72 18.09 -14.13
CA SER A 283 13.08 18.87 -15.20
C SER A 283 12.30 20.08 -14.66
N GLU A 284 11.58 19.91 -13.55
CA GLU A 284 10.84 21.01 -12.92
C GLU A 284 11.80 22.08 -12.38
N ILE A 285 12.89 21.66 -11.71
CA ILE A 285 13.94 22.59 -11.26
C ILE A 285 14.59 23.32 -12.45
N ALA A 286 14.93 22.60 -13.52
CA ALA A 286 15.54 23.18 -14.72
C ALA A 286 14.60 24.21 -15.37
N SER A 287 13.32 23.87 -15.54
CA SER A 287 12.29 24.77 -16.09
C SER A 287 12.14 26.05 -15.27
N LEU A 288 12.06 25.93 -13.94
CA LEU A 288 11.87 27.07 -13.05
C LEU A 288 13.13 27.93 -12.89
N THR A 289 14.32 27.37 -13.10
CA THR A 289 15.62 28.07 -12.97
C THR A 289 16.28 28.44 -14.30
N ALA A 290 15.59 28.19 -15.42
CA ALA A 290 16.06 28.51 -16.77
C ALA A 290 16.36 30.01 -16.91
N THR A 291 17.55 30.35 -17.38
CA THR A 291 17.97 31.76 -17.53
C THR A 291 17.23 32.52 -18.62
N GLY A 292 16.56 31.79 -19.52
CA GLY A 292 15.94 32.32 -20.74
C GLY A 292 16.94 32.49 -21.88
N GLY A 293 16.42 32.57 -23.11
CA GLY A 293 17.18 32.73 -24.35
C GLY A 293 16.24 33.08 -25.52
N GLU A 294 16.73 33.04 -26.77
CA GLU A 294 15.87 33.30 -27.95
C GLU A 294 14.69 32.31 -28.03
N ASP A 295 14.93 31.03 -27.70
CA ASP A 295 13.93 29.96 -27.77
C ASP A 295 13.43 29.47 -26.39
N ALA A 296 13.90 30.08 -25.29
CA ALA A 296 13.61 29.60 -23.93
C ALA A 296 13.02 30.70 -23.06
N VAL A 297 11.87 30.40 -22.43
CA VAL A 297 11.23 31.29 -21.47
C VAL A 297 12.07 31.33 -20.19
N ARG A 298 12.34 32.53 -19.68
CA ARG A 298 13.02 32.72 -18.41
C ARG A 298 12.16 32.19 -17.26
N GLY A 299 12.71 31.27 -16.49
CA GLY A 299 12.06 30.72 -15.31
C GLY A 299 11.89 31.76 -14.19
N VAL A 300 10.88 31.57 -13.35
CA VAL A 300 10.57 32.46 -12.21
C VAL A 300 11.73 32.51 -11.20
N LEU A 301 12.48 31.41 -11.09
CA LEU A 301 13.63 31.23 -10.19
C LEU A 301 14.97 31.31 -10.95
N ALA A 302 15.01 31.93 -12.13
CA ALA A 302 16.23 32.01 -12.96
C ALA A 302 17.47 32.61 -12.25
N SER A 303 17.24 33.54 -11.31
CA SER A 303 18.29 34.20 -10.52
C SER A 303 18.65 33.45 -9.24
N ASP A 304 18.11 32.26 -9.05
CA ASP A 304 18.18 31.52 -7.82
C ASP A 304 19.18 30.36 -7.90
N SER A 305 20.39 30.62 -7.43
CA SER A 305 21.44 29.61 -7.40
C SER A 305 21.16 28.50 -6.38
N THR A 306 20.34 28.75 -5.35
CA THR A 306 20.08 27.77 -4.30
C THR A 306 19.19 26.64 -4.80
N ILE A 307 18.18 26.96 -5.60
CA ILE A 307 17.28 25.98 -6.21
C ILE A 307 18.01 25.19 -7.29
N ARG A 308 18.84 25.85 -8.11
CA ARG A 308 19.70 25.15 -9.09
C ARG A 308 20.70 24.20 -8.41
N ASN A 309 21.19 24.56 -7.22
CA ASN A 309 22.10 23.71 -6.46
C ASN A 309 21.48 22.38 -6.05
N ILE A 310 20.15 22.30 -5.89
CA ILE A 310 19.47 21.04 -5.55
C ILE A 310 19.76 19.99 -6.61
N SER A 311 19.55 20.28 -7.90
CA SER A 311 19.85 19.34 -9.00
C SER A 311 21.31 18.89 -9.02
N TYR A 312 22.26 19.78 -8.73
CA TYR A 312 23.67 19.39 -8.62
C TYR A 312 23.92 18.42 -7.46
N GLN A 313 23.26 18.62 -6.33
CA GLN A 313 23.40 17.76 -5.16
C GLN A 313 22.75 16.40 -5.40
N LEU A 314 21.58 16.34 -6.03
CA LEU A 314 20.93 15.09 -6.44
C LEU A 314 21.82 14.32 -7.44
N GLY A 315 22.39 15.01 -8.43
CA GLY A 315 23.32 14.38 -9.36
C GLY A 315 24.62 13.90 -8.70
N ASN A 316 25.03 14.47 -7.56
CA ASN A 316 26.19 13.98 -6.80
C ASN A 316 25.89 12.66 -6.08
N VAL A 317 24.65 12.47 -5.62
CA VAL A 317 24.19 11.18 -5.06
C VAL A 317 24.30 10.10 -6.15
N ILE A 318 23.88 10.39 -7.38
CA ILE A 318 24.00 9.44 -8.50
C ILE A 318 25.45 9.08 -8.84
N ARG A 319 26.36 10.06 -8.75
CA ARG A 319 27.79 9.88 -9.08
C ARG A 319 28.63 9.32 -7.93
N ALA A 320 28.02 9.10 -6.77
CA ALA A 320 28.72 8.57 -5.61
C ALA A 320 29.08 7.09 -5.81
N ASP A 321 29.90 6.60 -4.88
CA ASP A 321 30.32 5.20 -4.77
C ASP A 321 29.52 4.57 -3.64
N TYR A 322 28.94 3.39 -3.89
CA TYR A 322 28.12 2.63 -2.95
C TYR A 322 28.74 1.24 -2.85
N GLY A 323 29.41 0.95 -1.72
CA GLY A 323 30.06 -0.34 -1.51
C GLY A 323 31.12 -0.71 -2.57
N GLY A 324 31.77 0.28 -3.21
CA GLY A 324 32.72 0.05 -4.31
C GLY A 324 32.10 -0.04 -5.70
N THR A 325 30.78 0.12 -5.81
CA THR A 325 30.03 0.13 -7.08
C THR A 325 29.56 1.54 -7.42
N ARG A 326 29.58 1.90 -8.69
CA ARG A 326 29.01 3.15 -9.21
C ARG A 326 27.82 2.88 -10.10
N LEU A 327 26.83 3.76 -10.09
CA LEU A 327 25.56 3.51 -10.80
C LEU A 327 25.70 3.38 -12.33
N PHE A 328 26.73 3.96 -12.94
CA PHE A 328 26.98 3.73 -14.37
C PHE A 328 27.38 2.29 -14.68
N GLU A 329 27.96 1.56 -13.71
CA GLU A 329 28.30 0.14 -13.83
C GLU A 329 27.03 -0.72 -13.82
N LEU A 330 25.93 -0.19 -13.27
CA LEU A 330 24.57 -0.77 -13.32
C LEU A 330 23.75 -0.30 -14.54
N GLY A 331 24.38 0.39 -15.50
CA GLY A 331 23.68 0.92 -16.68
C GLY A 331 22.87 2.19 -16.43
N ILE A 332 23.03 2.86 -15.28
CA ILE A 332 22.38 4.15 -15.00
C ILE A 332 23.34 5.28 -15.32
N GLU A 333 23.05 5.99 -16.41
CA GLU A 333 23.84 7.13 -16.86
C GLU A 333 23.18 8.45 -16.48
N ILE A 334 24.00 9.46 -16.22
CA ILE A 334 23.56 10.84 -16.00
C ILE A 334 24.07 11.75 -17.11
N ASP A 335 23.17 12.46 -17.77
CA ASP A 335 23.52 13.38 -18.85
C ASP A 335 24.01 14.75 -18.34
N ARG A 336 24.31 15.65 -19.28
CA ARG A 336 24.79 17.01 -18.97
C ARG A 336 23.73 17.90 -18.31
N ASP A 337 22.46 17.60 -18.55
CA ASP A 337 21.32 18.30 -17.95
C ASP A 337 20.96 17.69 -16.59
N GLY A 338 21.67 16.63 -16.18
CA GLY A 338 21.50 15.95 -14.92
C GLY A 338 20.37 14.92 -14.93
N LYS A 339 19.83 14.56 -16.09
CA LYS A 339 18.80 13.53 -16.26
C LYS A 339 19.40 12.14 -16.33
N LEU A 340 18.65 11.16 -15.87
CA LEU A 340 19.04 9.75 -15.87
C LEU A 340 18.47 9.02 -17.08
N SER A 341 19.26 8.07 -17.58
CA SER A 341 18.83 7.02 -18.49
C SER A 341 19.26 5.67 -17.95
N LEU A 342 18.48 4.64 -18.24
CA LEU A 342 18.72 3.26 -17.83
C LEU A 342 18.92 2.39 -19.07
N ASP A 343 20.10 1.77 -19.19
CA ASP A 343 20.42 0.81 -20.23
C ASP A 343 20.10 -0.62 -19.76
N ARG A 344 19.18 -1.28 -20.47
CA ARG A 344 18.73 -2.64 -20.12
C ARG A 344 19.86 -3.66 -20.13
N THR A 345 20.68 -3.65 -21.17
CA THR A 345 21.70 -4.68 -21.37
C THR A 345 22.82 -4.55 -20.35
N ALA A 346 23.23 -3.31 -20.03
CA ALA A 346 24.19 -3.05 -18.97
C ALA A 346 23.63 -3.41 -17.59
N PHE A 347 22.36 -3.10 -17.32
CA PHE A 347 21.70 -3.48 -16.06
C PHE A 347 21.62 -5.01 -15.88
N GLU A 348 21.12 -5.73 -16.88
CA GLU A 348 21.01 -7.21 -16.86
C GLU A 348 22.39 -7.85 -16.63
N GLN A 349 23.44 -7.36 -17.31
CA GLN A 349 24.80 -7.86 -17.13
C GLN A 349 25.37 -7.56 -15.73
N ALA A 350 25.05 -6.40 -15.16
CA ALA A 350 25.54 -6.00 -13.86
C ALA A 350 24.90 -6.81 -12.72
N ALA A 351 23.59 -7.08 -12.84
CA ALA A 351 22.81 -7.85 -11.87
C ALA A 351 23.32 -9.30 -11.69
N GLU A 352 24.06 -9.86 -12.66
CA GLU A 352 24.70 -11.18 -12.51
C GLU A 352 25.77 -11.23 -11.41
N THR A 353 26.32 -10.08 -11.01
CA THR A 353 27.48 -10.02 -10.10
C THR A 353 27.34 -9.01 -8.97
N ILE A 354 26.41 -8.07 -9.10
CA ILE A 354 26.19 -6.98 -8.13
C ILE A 354 24.83 -7.20 -7.49
N ASP A 355 24.82 -7.17 -6.15
CA ASP A 355 23.59 -7.16 -5.36
C ASP A 355 22.89 -5.80 -5.52
N ILE A 356 21.87 -5.77 -6.37
CA ILE A 356 21.13 -4.55 -6.70
C ILE A 356 20.35 -4.06 -5.48
N GLU A 357 19.83 -4.98 -4.66
CA GLU A 357 19.07 -4.64 -3.46
C GLU A 357 19.96 -3.87 -2.49
N GLU A 358 21.11 -4.44 -2.13
CA GLU A 358 22.04 -3.82 -1.18
C GLU A 358 22.53 -2.44 -1.65
N ILE A 359 22.84 -2.29 -2.95
CA ILE A 359 23.31 -0.99 -3.49
C ILE A 359 22.24 0.09 -3.38
N PHE A 360 20.96 -0.26 -3.57
CA PHE A 360 19.88 0.72 -3.58
C PHE A 360 19.24 0.94 -2.21
N THR A 361 18.82 -0.14 -1.56
CA THR A 361 17.99 -0.12 -0.35
C THR A 361 18.79 -0.35 0.94
N GLY A 362 20.07 -0.77 0.84
CA GLY A 362 20.96 -0.93 1.99
C GLY A 362 21.12 0.34 2.83
N GLU A 363 21.61 0.21 4.07
CA GLU A 363 21.69 1.32 5.04
C GLU A 363 22.52 2.51 4.54
N GLU A 364 23.60 2.23 3.79
CA GLU A 364 24.43 3.25 3.12
C GLU A 364 24.13 3.36 1.62
N GLY A 365 23.01 2.82 1.17
CA GLY A 365 22.61 2.73 -0.22
C GLY A 365 22.18 4.05 -0.86
N VAL A 366 21.88 3.97 -2.15
CA VAL A 366 21.47 5.10 -2.99
C VAL A 366 20.24 5.80 -2.42
N PHE A 367 19.22 5.03 -2.05
CA PHE A 367 17.95 5.56 -1.57
C PHE A 367 18.09 6.24 -0.20
N ALA A 368 18.84 5.64 0.73
CA ALA A 368 19.16 6.29 2.01
C ALA A 368 19.88 7.64 1.80
N SER A 369 20.85 7.68 0.86
CA SER A 369 21.57 8.89 0.50
C SER A 369 20.67 9.96 -0.14
N PHE A 370 19.70 9.55 -0.97
CA PHE A 370 18.70 10.44 -1.52
C PHE A 370 17.77 10.99 -0.43
N THR A 371 17.16 10.15 0.38
CA THR A 371 16.23 10.56 1.46
C THR A 371 16.92 11.55 2.39
N SER A 372 18.14 11.26 2.85
CA SER A 372 18.93 12.19 3.68
C SER A 372 19.13 13.55 3.00
N LYS A 373 19.38 13.55 1.68
CA LYS A 373 19.55 14.77 0.90
C LYS A 373 18.23 15.52 0.74
N LEU A 374 17.15 14.81 0.43
CA LEU A 374 15.81 15.37 0.21
C LEU A 374 15.26 15.98 1.49
N ASP A 375 15.39 15.31 2.64
CA ASP A 375 14.99 15.80 3.96
C ASP A 375 15.55 17.19 4.27
N SER A 376 16.82 17.43 3.94
CA SER A 376 17.46 18.75 4.14
C SER A 376 16.74 19.90 3.40
N TYR A 377 15.96 19.57 2.36
CA TYR A 377 15.18 20.50 1.57
C TYR A 377 13.70 20.51 1.95
N ILE A 378 13.08 19.33 2.08
CA ILE A 378 11.62 19.19 2.13
C ILE A 378 11.05 18.87 3.52
N ASP A 379 11.88 18.48 4.49
CA ASP A 379 11.44 18.14 5.85
C ASP A 379 10.52 19.22 6.41
N PHE A 380 9.40 18.78 6.98
CA PHE A 380 8.32 19.66 7.42
C PHE A 380 8.80 20.74 8.40
N SER A 381 9.73 20.39 9.30
CA SER A 381 10.15 21.26 10.40
C SER A 381 11.42 22.07 10.12
N SER A 382 12.37 21.49 9.38
CA SER A 382 13.74 21.98 9.25
C SER A 382 14.18 22.19 7.80
N GLY A 383 13.40 21.67 6.85
CA GLY A 383 13.64 21.76 5.42
C GLY A 383 13.85 23.19 4.97
N SER A 384 14.92 23.40 4.20
CA SER A 384 15.31 24.73 3.73
C SER A 384 14.27 25.38 2.80
N LEU A 385 13.49 24.60 2.05
CA LEU A 385 12.44 25.12 1.17
C LEU A 385 11.23 25.62 1.96
N ASN A 386 10.85 24.94 3.04
CA ASN A 386 9.78 25.38 3.93
C ASN A 386 10.11 26.71 4.58
N ARG A 387 11.29 26.83 5.18
CA ARG A 387 11.75 28.10 5.78
C ARG A 387 11.76 29.26 4.79
N ARG A 388 12.04 28.95 3.51
CA ARG A 388 12.04 29.95 2.46
C ARG A 388 10.63 30.36 2.02
N ILE A 389 9.70 29.41 1.94
CA ILE A 389 8.27 29.69 1.74
C ILE A 389 7.77 30.58 2.88
N ASP A 390 8.06 30.24 4.14
CA ASP A 390 7.65 31.03 5.31
C ASP A 390 8.20 32.46 5.25
N THR A 391 9.47 32.62 4.86
CA THR A 391 10.10 33.95 4.71
C THR A 391 9.41 34.79 3.63
N LEU A 392 9.04 34.16 2.51
CA LEU A 392 8.34 34.85 1.41
C LEU A 392 6.90 35.19 1.80
N ASP A 393 6.22 34.33 2.56
CA ASP A 393 4.87 34.59 3.06
C ASP A 393 4.86 35.70 4.13
N ASP A 394 5.89 35.76 4.98
CA ASP A 394 6.13 36.89 5.89
C ASP A 394 6.37 38.20 5.13
N GLU A 395 7.17 38.18 4.06
CA GLU A 395 7.40 39.36 3.22
C GLU A 395 6.11 39.82 2.53
N LYS A 396 5.32 38.86 2.02
CA LYS A 396 4.00 39.08 1.45
C LYS A 396 3.06 39.74 2.46
N SER A 397 3.03 39.25 3.69
CA SER A 397 2.22 39.83 4.77
C SER A 397 2.61 41.29 5.04
N ARG A 398 3.90 41.59 5.18
CA ARG A 398 4.40 42.96 5.38
C ARG A 398 4.06 43.90 4.22
N ILE A 399 4.05 43.41 2.99
CA ILE A 399 3.65 44.21 1.81
C ILE A 399 2.14 44.50 1.84
N ASN A 400 1.32 43.53 2.22
CA ASN A 400 -0.12 43.74 2.39
C ASN A 400 -0.41 44.78 3.50
N ASP A 401 0.31 44.73 4.62
CA ASP A 401 0.22 45.76 5.66
C ASP A 401 0.62 47.14 5.11
N ALA A 402 1.69 47.21 4.31
CA ALA A 402 2.12 48.45 3.67
C ALA A 402 1.09 49.01 2.67
N LEU A 403 0.36 48.13 1.95
CA LEU A 403 -0.75 48.51 1.08
C LEU A 403 -1.94 49.05 1.89
N SER A 404 -2.27 48.44 3.03
CA SER A 404 -3.33 48.96 3.92
C SER A 404 -2.97 50.35 4.47
N VAL A 405 -1.71 50.57 4.85
CA VAL A 405 -1.22 51.90 5.25
C VAL A 405 -1.28 52.89 4.08
N LEU A 406 -0.99 52.45 2.85
CA LEU A 406 -1.07 53.30 1.66
C LEU A 406 -2.52 53.71 1.36
N ASP A 407 -3.48 52.81 1.54
CA ASP A 407 -4.91 53.08 1.41
C ASP A 407 -5.39 54.14 2.42
N SER A 408 -4.97 54.03 3.68
CA SER A 408 -5.23 55.07 4.70
C SER A 408 -4.63 56.44 4.32
N ARG A 409 -3.47 56.45 3.65
CA ARG A 409 -2.86 57.69 3.13
C ARG A 409 -3.65 58.26 1.95
N TYR A 410 -4.14 57.40 1.06
CA TYR A 410 -5.03 57.81 -0.02
C TYR A 410 -6.27 58.52 0.54
N GLU A 411 -6.95 57.96 1.54
CA GLU A 411 -8.11 58.59 2.19
C GLU A 411 -7.76 59.95 2.79
N THR A 412 -6.59 60.07 3.43
CA THR A 412 -6.11 61.34 4.00
C THR A 412 -5.89 62.40 2.90
N TYR A 413 -5.25 62.03 1.79
CA TYR A 413 -5.03 62.92 0.66
C TYR A 413 -6.34 63.30 -0.02
N TYR A 414 -7.23 62.34 -0.21
CA TYR A 414 -8.57 62.55 -0.77
C TYR A 414 -9.35 63.57 0.04
N ASN A 415 -9.46 63.38 1.36
CA ASN A 415 -10.18 64.30 2.25
C ASN A 415 -9.57 65.71 2.24
N ARG A 416 -8.23 65.81 2.21
CA ARG A 416 -7.53 67.09 2.09
C ARG A 416 -7.86 67.79 0.78
N TYR A 417 -7.74 67.10 -0.35
CA TYR A 417 -8.02 67.67 -1.67
C TYR A 417 -9.50 68.02 -1.83
N LEU A 418 -10.41 67.18 -1.33
CA LEU A 418 -11.85 67.45 -1.33
C LEU A 418 -12.18 68.74 -0.59
N SER A 419 -11.57 68.95 0.59
CA SER A 419 -11.73 70.20 1.34
C SER A 419 -11.21 71.40 0.55
N GLN A 420 -10.02 71.30 -0.06
CA GLN A 420 -9.42 72.37 -0.87
C GLN A 420 -10.28 72.72 -2.10
N PHE A 421 -10.74 71.74 -2.87
CA PHE A 421 -11.58 71.97 -4.04
C PHE A 421 -12.99 72.48 -3.68
N THR A 422 -13.55 72.04 -2.54
CA THR A 422 -14.83 72.58 -2.04
C THR A 422 -14.69 74.05 -1.62
N GLN A 423 -13.59 74.41 -0.96
CA GLN A 423 -13.29 75.81 -0.60
C GLN A 423 -13.07 76.67 -1.86
N LEU A 424 -12.39 76.15 -2.88
CA LEU A 424 -12.22 76.82 -4.18
C LEU A 424 -13.57 77.06 -4.87
N ASN A 425 -14.49 76.09 -4.84
CA ASN A 425 -15.85 76.29 -5.37
C ASN A 425 -16.62 77.35 -4.60
N SER A 426 -16.49 77.39 -3.27
CA SER A 426 -17.13 78.42 -2.43
C SER A 426 -16.58 79.82 -2.73
N LEU A 427 -15.25 79.95 -2.83
CA LEU A 427 -14.59 81.21 -3.21
C LEU A 427 -14.98 81.63 -4.63
N GLY A 428 -15.02 80.70 -5.58
CA GLY A 428 -15.48 80.94 -6.94
C GLY A 428 -16.92 81.45 -6.97
N SER A 429 -17.81 80.88 -6.16
CA SER A 429 -19.21 81.32 -6.03
C SER A 429 -19.33 82.72 -5.43
N GLN A 430 -18.50 83.05 -4.42
CA GLN A 430 -18.44 84.40 -3.84
C GLN A 430 -17.92 85.42 -4.85
N LEU A 431 -16.87 85.09 -5.60
CA LEU A 431 -16.33 85.93 -6.66
C LEU A 431 -17.33 86.13 -7.80
N ASP A 432 -18.05 85.08 -8.22
CA ASP A 432 -19.10 85.15 -9.24
C ASP A 432 -20.26 86.05 -8.75
N SER A 433 -20.64 85.97 -7.46
CA SER A 433 -21.65 86.86 -6.85
C SER A 433 -21.19 88.32 -6.77
N VAL A 434 -19.92 88.58 -6.46
CA VAL A 434 -19.36 89.94 -6.41
C VAL A 434 -19.23 90.51 -7.83
N SER A 435 -18.77 89.72 -8.79
CA SER A 435 -18.70 90.12 -10.20
C SER A 435 -20.07 90.46 -10.76
N GLY A 436 -21.10 89.68 -10.41
CA GLY A 436 -22.49 89.95 -10.80
C GLY A 436 -23.05 91.28 -10.28
N LEU A 437 -22.52 91.81 -9.17
CA LEU A 437 -22.89 93.14 -8.66
C LEU A 437 -22.27 94.30 -9.47
N PHE A 438 -21.22 94.04 -10.26
CA PHE A 438 -20.51 95.03 -11.06
C PHE A 438 -20.80 94.95 -12.56
N THR A 439 -21.56 93.94 -13.00
CA THR A 439 -22.09 93.83 -14.36
C THR A 439 -23.55 94.30 -14.39
N VAL A 440 -23.78 95.55 -14.78
CA VAL A 440 -25.08 96.06 -15.27
C VAL A 440 -25.11 95.99 -16.79
#